data_AF-A0AAX2K5T3-F1
#
_entry.id   AF-A0AAX2K5T3-F1
#
_cell.length_a   1.000
_cell.length_b   1.000
_cell.length_c   1.000
_cell.angle_alpha   90.00
_cell.angle_beta   90.00
_cell.angle_gamma   90.00
#
_symmetry.space_group_name_H-M   'P 1'
#
loop_
_entity.id
_entity.type
_entity.pdbx_description
1 polymer ?
#
loop_
_entity_poly.entity_id
_entity_poly.type
_entity_poly.pdbx_seq_one_letter_code
_entity_poly.pdbx_strand_id
1 'polypeptide(L)'
;MYFINQKMTKKKMLKYLFLLSLMILKLHGISNIQKKKNYPVLVLSEISYNDIENKIINISDAKKLLPEEIKEKVKEFDSLVYISACRLGAVEIYPIPSDFKYSDTNVGVQGEYAAWLMEQNKDEDILVSRCHDSDSALTLRRQVNAWLKYILPNAEADTRNIDKASLVQLFFRNDGISEWRRPANIGYGLTYVFPIIIAGLLAKEGQILVIDSPEAHLHPLGQSRIGEFLSKMANSGVKVIIETHSDHILNGVRLSVNNRVISSDKVGIHFFEKNNSDNKTRIVSPQIDSHGNLSEWPDGFFDQSDKDLGKLIGW
;
A
#
# COMPACT_ATOMS: atom_id res chain seq x y z
N MET A 1 -2.17 -12.94 1.42
CA MET A 1 -1.31 -11.78 1.16
C MET A 1 -0.66 -11.30 2.41
N TYR A 2 0.55 -10.74 2.37
CA TYR A 2 0.92 -9.45 3.01
C TYR A 2 2.44 -9.32 3.35
N PHE A 3 2.88 -8.05 3.51
CA PHE A 3 3.99 -7.43 4.30
C PHE A 3 5.47 -7.39 3.79
N ILE A 4 5.96 -6.22 3.34
CA ILE A 4 7.42 -5.90 3.23
C ILE A 4 7.91 -5.21 4.52
N ASN A 5 8.07 -5.95 5.62
CA ASN A 5 9.11 -5.71 6.64
C ASN A 5 9.09 -6.82 7.72
N GLN A 6 10.23 -7.42 8.09
CA GLN A 6 10.28 -8.45 9.14
C GLN A 6 10.99 -8.02 10.45
N LYS A 7 10.19 -8.03 11.53
CA LYS A 7 10.47 -8.68 12.83
C LYS A 7 9.13 -8.88 13.56
N MET A 8 8.16 -9.44 12.84
CA MET A 8 6.80 -9.66 13.33
C MET A 8 6.54 -11.14 13.58
N THR A 9 6.40 -11.51 14.85
CA THR A 9 5.94 -12.85 15.25
C THR A 9 4.52 -13.09 14.76
N LYS A 10 4.11 -14.36 14.61
CA LYS A 10 2.73 -14.76 14.24
C LYS A 10 1.64 -14.04 15.07
N LYS A 11 1.91 -13.79 16.36
CA LYS A 11 1.07 -12.98 17.27
C LYS A 11 0.99 -11.50 16.86
N LYS A 12 2.08 -10.89 16.41
CA LYS A 12 2.06 -9.52 15.85
C LYS A 12 1.29 -9.49 14.53
N MET A 13 1.52 -10.45 13.63
CA MET A 13 0.83 -10.53 12.34
C MET A 13 -0.70 -10.61 12.48
N LEU A 14 -1.22 -11.51 13.33
CA LEU A 14 -2.66 -11.56 13.63
C LEU A 14 -3.19 -10.24 14.20
N LYS A 15 -2.42 -9.56 15.05
CA LYS A 15 -2.78 -8.23 15.58
C LYS A 15 -2.86 -7.18 14.46
N TYR A 16 -1.98 -7.21 13.47
CA TYR A 16 -2.04 -6.30 12.32
C TYR A 16 -3.20 -6.63 11.39
N LEU A 17 -3.49 -7.89 11.09
CA LEU A 17 -4.69 -8.29 10.32
C LEU A 17 -5.99 -7.91 11.04
N PHE A 18 -6.03 -8.03 12.37
CA PHE A 18 -7.15 -7.58 13.19
C PHE A 18 -7.28 -6.06 13.23
N LEU A 19 -6.16 -5.32 13.23
CA LEU A 19 -6.17 -3.86 13.12
C LEU A 19 -6.51 -3.39 11.70
N LEU A 20 -6.05 -4.10 10.67
CA LEU A 20 -6.42 -3.89 9.27
C LEU A 20 -7.93 -4.10 9.10
N SER A 21 -8.49 -5.17 9.67
CA SER A 21 -9.92 -5.44 9.64
C SER A 21 -10.73 -4.39 10.42
N LEU A 22 -10.24 -3.94 11.60
CA LEU A 22 -10.80 -2.81 12.34
C LEU A 22 -10.72 -1.49 11.55
N MET A 23 -9.66 -1.26 10.77
CA MET A 23 -9.51 -0.09 9.91
C MET A 23 -10.44 -0.17 8.70
N ILE A 24 -10.57 -1.33 8.06
CA ILE A 24 -11.55 -1.58 7.00
C ILE A 24 -12.97 -1.31 7.53
N LEU A 25 -13.29 -1.74 8.76
CA LEU A 25 -14.55 -1.44 9.45
C LEU A 25 -14.74 0.06 9.74
N LYS A 26 -13.66 0.80 10.02
CA LYS A 26 -13.67 2.24 10.29
C LYS A 26 -13.82 3.08 9.01
N LEU A 27 -13.29 2.59 7.89
CA LEU A 27 -13.33 3.26 6.59
C LEU A 27 -14.64 3.08 5.84
N HIS A 28 -15.40 2.01 6.12
CA HIS A 28 -16.70 1.78 5.50
C HIS A 28 -17.82 2.67 6.02
N GLY A 29 -17.57 3.59 6.97
CA GLY A 29 -18.54 4.63 7.36
C GLY A 29 -19.96 4.08 7.56
N ILE A 30 -20.10 2.90 8.18
CA ILE A 30 -21.40 2.26 8.33
C ILE A 30 -22.15 2.97 9.46
N SER A 31 -22.73 4.11 9.13
CA SER A 31 -23.92 4.61 9.80
C SER A 31 -25.06 3.64 9.49
N ASN A 32 -25.57 3.00 10.53
CA ASN A 32 -26.72 2.07 10.55
C ASN A 32 -26.54 0.70 9.89
N ILE A 33 -26.16 -0.29 10.69
CA ILE A 33 -26.73 -1.65 10.55
C ILE A 33 -27.40 -2.00 11.89
N GLN A 34 -28.73 -1.92 11.94
CA GLN A 34 -29.53 -2.63 12.95
C GLN A 34 -30.04 -3.96 12.39
N LYS A 35 -29.85 -5.02 13.21
CA LYS A 35 -30.44 -6.38 13.19
C LYS A 35 -29.85 -7.35 12.13
N LYS A 36 -29.67 -8.65 12.38
CA LYS A 36 -30.33 -9.57 13.35
C LYS A 36 -29.51 -10.88 13.52
N LYS A 37 -29.89 -11.64 14.56
CA LYS A 37 -29.50 -13.02 14.93
C LYS A 37 -29.28 -13.98 13.74
N ASN A 38 -28.33 -14.90 13.96
CA ASN A 38 -27.94 -16.08 13.18
C ASN A 38 -27.08 -15.80 11.95
N TYR A 39 -25.74 -15.86 12.13
CA TYR A 39 -24.85 -16.60 11.22
C TYR A 39 -23.67 -17.22 12.01
N PRO A 40 -23.13 -18.37 11.55
CA PRO A 40 -22.12 -19.14 12.22
C PRO A 40 -20.68 -18.74 11.86
N VAL A 41 -19.82 -18.84 12.88
CA VAL A 41 -18.39 -19.26 12.89
C VAL A 41 -17.36 -18.44 12.11
N LEU A 42 -16.34 -17.95 12.84
CA LEU A 42 -14.97 -17.81 12.35
C LEU A 42 -14.00 -18.36 13.40
N VAL A 43 -13.35 -19.48 13.09
CA VAL A 43 -12.36 -20.14 13.96
C VAL A 43 -10.97 -19.90 13.37
N LEU A 44 -10.30 -18.88 13.92
CA LEU A 44 -8.85 -18.81 14.08
C LEU A 44 -8.57 -19.34 15.50
N SER A 45 -8.45 -20.66 15.65
CA SER A 45 -8.36 -21.30 16.97
C SER A 45 -7.04 -20.96 17.66
N GLU A 46 -7.06 -19.87 18.45
CA GLU A 46 -6.62 -19.75 19.85
C GLU A 46 -6.26 -18.29 20.21
N ILE A 47 -7.27 -17.41 20.21
CA ILE A 47 -7.33 -16.24 21.11
C ILE A 47 -8.78 -16.16 21.57
N SER A 48 -9.09 -16.76 22.72
CA SER A 48 -10.40 -16.65 23.36
C SER A 48 -10.45 -15.35 24.17
N TYR A 49 -11.27 -14.39 23.75
CA TYR A 49 -11.69 -13.27 24.58
C TYR A 49 -13.21 -13.29 24.66
N ASN A 50 -13.72 -13.43 25.88
CA ASN A 50 -15.15 -13.49 26.16
C ASN A 50 -15.60 -12.11 26.62
N ASP A 51 -16.62 -11.54 25.97
CA ASP A 51 -17.40 -10.47 26.57
C ASP A 51 -18.87 -10.52 26.09
N ILE A 52 -19.78 -10.31 27.04
CA ILE A 52 -21.19 -10.76 27.01
C ILE A 52 -22.18 -9.59 26.89
N GLU A 53 -21.75 -8.34 26.77
CA GLU A 53 -22.69 -7.22 26.82
C GLU A 53 -22.83 -6.46 25.49
N ASN A 54 -24.02 -6.59 24.88
CA ASN A 54 -24.51 -5.84 23.72
C ASN A 54 -24.40 -4.31 23.92
N LYS A 55 -23.21 -3.73 23.71
CA LYS A 55 -22.99 -2.28 23.68
C LYS A 55 -22.48 -1.83 22.32
N ILE A 56 -22.99 -0.68 21.88
CA ILE A 56 -22.53 0.02 20.69
C ILE A 56 -21.12 0.55 20.98
N ILE A 57 -20.11 0.06 20.26
CA ILE A 57 -18.71 0.44 20.45
C ILE A 57 -18.40 1.60 19.51
N ASN A 58 -18.24 2.80 20.07
CA ASN A 58 -17.68 3.93 19.32
C ASN A 58 -16.18 3.69 19.07
N ILE A 59 -15.57 4.35 18.07
CA ILE A 59 -14.13 4.27 17.78
C ILE A 59 -13.25 4.56 19.03
N SER A 60 -13.74 5.42 19.92
CA SER A 60 -13.11 5.72 21.23
C SER A 60 -13.11 4.53 22.19
N ASP A 61 -14.09 3.63 22.09
CA ASP A 61 -14.24 2.44 22.93
C ASP A 61 -13.54 1.21 22.31
N ALA A 62 -13.40 1.17 20.98
CA ALA A 62 -12.58 0.16 20.30
C ALA A 62 -11.11 0.20 20.77
N LYS A 63 -10.57 1.40 21.08
CA LYS A 63 -9.24 1.55 21.70
C LYS A 63 -9.15 0.92 23.09
N LYS A 64 -10.26 0.86 23.85
CA LYS A 64 -10.31 0.27 25.20
C LYS A 64 -10.33 -1.26 25.17
N LEU A 65 -10.87 -1.83 24.09
CA LEU A 65 -10.94 -3.27 23.82
C LEU A 65 -9.63 -3.87 23.28
N LEU A 66 -8.66 -3.04 22.93
CA LEU A 66 -7.33 -3.49 22.56
C LEU A 66 -6.62 -4.05 23.81
N PRO A 67 -5.99 -5.23 23.76
CA PRO A 67 -5.12 -5.72 24.82
C PRO A 67 -4.11 -4.65 25.25
N GLU A 68 -3.79 -4.53 26.54
CA GLU A 68 -2.86 -3.50 27.07
C GLU A 68 -1.51 -3.47 26.34
N GLU A 69 -1.01 -4.64 25.93
CA GLU A 69 0.18 -4.81 25.07
C GLU A 69 0.12 -4.05 23.72
N ILE A 70 -1.08 -3.76 23.24
CA ILE A 70 -1.33 -3.01 21.99
C ILE A 70 -1.49 -1.52 22.29
N LYS A 71 -2.08 -1.14 23.42
CA LYS A 71 -2.30 0.27 23.80
C LYS A 71 -1.00 1.07 23.85
N GLU A 72 0.09 0.49 24.36
CA GLU A 72 1.42 1.12 24.34
C GLU A 72 1.97 1.30 22.91
N LYS A 73 1.59 0.39 21.99
CA LYS A 73 1.98 0.43 20.57
C LYS A 73 1.07 1.30 19.72
N VAL A 74 -0.10 1.70 20.20
CA VAL A 74 -1.05 2.58 19.47
C VAL A 74 -0.36 3.87 19.03
N LYS A 75 0.63 4.38 19.79
CA LYS A 75 1.43 5.54 19.38
C LYS A 75 2.23 5.30 18.08
N GLU A 76 2.70 4.07 17.81
CA GLU A 76 3.35 3.75 16.52
C GLU A 76 2.36 3.88 15.35
N PHE A 77 1.06 3.66 15.60
CA PHE A 77 0.00 3.75 14.59
C PHE A 77 -0.50 5.17 14.34
N ASP A 78 -0.17 6.15 15.18
CA ASP A 78 -0.51 7.56 14.92
C ASP A 78 0.21 8.09 13.67
N SER A 79 1.29 7.44 13.25
CA SER A 79 2.03 7.73 12.01
C SER A 79 1.54 6.94 10.79
N LEU A 80 0.58 6.02 10.94
CA LEU A 80 0.19 5.11 9.87
C LEU A 80 -0.51 5.86 8.72
N VAL A 81 -0.07 5.59 7.49
CA VAL A 81 -0.73 6.02 6.25
C VAL A 81 -1.28 4.78 5.57
N TYR A 82 -2.59 4.78 5.29
CA TYR A 82 -3.28 3.72 4.56
C TYR A 82 -3.80 4.26 3.25
N ILE A 83 -3.54 3.54 2.16
CA ILE A 83 -4.04 3.83 0.81
C ILE A 83 -4.89 2.64 0.36
N SER A 84 -6.17 2.89 0.11
CA SER A 84 -7.15 1.89 -0.33
C SER A 84 -6.93 1.48 -1.79
N ALA A 85 -7.47 0.31 -2.16
CA ALA A 85 -7.65 -0.08 -3.56
C ALA A 85 -8.63 0.85 -4.29
N CYS A 86 -9.63 1.40 -3.59
CA CYS A 86 -10.63 2.33 -4.15
C CYS A 86 -10.14 3.78 -4.03
N ARG A 87 -9.32 4.23 -4.99
CA ARG A 87 -8.75 5.59 -5.04
C ARG A 87 -9.65 6.56 -5.81
N LEU A 88 -9.46 7.87 -5.63
CA LEU A 88 -10.25 8.92 -6.31
C LEU A 88 -10.27 8.80 -7.84
N GLY A 89 -9.26 8.15 -8.44
CA GLY A 89 -9.19 7.96 -9.88
C GLY A 89 -9.04 9.27 -10.62
N ALA A 90 -9.87 9.51 -11.62
CA ALA A 90 -9.68 10.57 -12.62
C ALA A 90 -10.20 11.96 -12.18
N VAL A 91 -10.05 12.30 -10.91
CA VAL A 91 -10.44 13.62 -10.36
C VAL A 91 -9.35 14.65 -10.67
N GLU A 92 -9.75 15.86 -11.09
CA GLU A 92 -8.82 16.92 -11.49
C GLU A 92 -8.42 17.85 -10.34
N ILE A 93 -9.32 18.02 -9.37
CA ILE A 93 -9.24 19.01 -8.31
C ILE A 93 -9.23 18.29 -6.97
N TYR A 94 -8.21 18.57 -6.18
CA TYR A 94 -7.97 17.93 -4.90
C TYR A 94 -8.15 18.94 -3.75
N PRO A 95 -8.78 18.53 -2.64
CA PRO A 95 -8.98 19.38 -1.48
C PRO A 95 -7.67 19.65 -0.73
N ILE A 96 -7.62 20.80 -0.06
CA ILE A 96 -6.66 21.04 1.02
C ILE A 96 -7.23 20.41 2.31
N PRO A 97 -6.42 19.70 3.12
CA PRO A 97 -6.88 19.14 4.39
C PRO A 97 -7.44 20.22 5.32
N SER A 98 -8.63 19.99 5.88
CA SER A 98 -9.30 20.93 6.79
C SER A 98 -8.81 20.85 8.24
N ASP A 99 -8.09 19.78 8.60
CA ASP A 99 -7.62 19.53 9.97
C ASP A 99 -6.12 19.20 9.95
N PHE A 100 -5.31 19.94 10.71
CA PHE A 100 -3.84 19.77 10.80
C PHE A 100 -3.39 18.42 11.40
N LYS A 101 -4.35 17.55 11.75
CA LYS A 101 -4.09 16.16 12.15
C LYS A 101 -3.62 15.26 11.01
N TYR A 102 -3.82 15.66 9.76
CA TYR A 102 -3.15 15.00 8.64
C TYR A 102 -1.68 15.43 8.65
N SER A 103 -0.81 14.50 9.02
CA SER A 103 0.64 14.72 9.00
C SER A 103 1.10 15.16 7.60
N ASP A 104 2.27 15.81 7.51
CA ASP A 104 2.95 16.25 6.26
C ASP A 104 3.22 15.12 5.23
N THR A 105 2.68 13.93 5.46
CA THR A 105 2.95 12.68 4.73
C THR A 105 1.67 11.88 4.43
N ASN A 106 0.53 12.28 4.99
CA ASN A 106 -0.71 11.52 4.85
C ASN A 106 -1.48 11.95 3.60
N VAL A 107 -1.42 11.12 2.56
CA VAL A 107 -2.10 11.35 1.28
C VAL A 107 -3.62 11.14 1.31
N GLY A 108 -4.19 10.76 2.46
CA GLY A 108 -5.59 10.38 2.57
C GLY A 108 -5.83 8.94 2.12
N VAL A 109 -7.02 8.40 2.44
CA VAL A 109 -7.33 6.98 2.23
C VAL A 109 -7.44 6.64 0.75
N GLN A 110 -7.96 7.58 -0.04
CA GLN A 110 -8.19 7.45 -1.47
C GLN A 110 -7.16 8.25 -2.29
N GLY A 111 -6.15 8.83 -1.63
CA GLY A 111 -5.16 9.71 -2.24
C GLY A 111 -5.61 11.16 -2.38
N GLU A 112 -6.67 11.57 -1.67
CA GLU A 112 -7.31 12.89 -1.76
C GLU A 112 -6.41 14.08 -1.40
N TYR A 113 -5.31 13.86 -0.70
CA TYR A 113 -4.37 14.92 -0.32
C TYR A 113 -3.02 14.83 -1.05
N ALA A 114 -2.83 13.85 -1.94
CA ALA A 114 -1.56 13.64 -2.62
C ALA A 114 -1.14 14.85 -3.49
N ALA A 115 -2.07 15.43 -4.24
CA ALA A 115 -1.77 16.59 -5.08
C ALA A 115 -1.43 17.83 -4.23
N TRP A 116 -2.12 18.02 -3.12
CA TRP A 116 -1.78 19.09 -2.17
C TRP A 116 -0.41 18.90 -1.55
N LEU A 117 -0.09 17.69 -1.08
CA LEU A 117 1.23 17.38 -0.52
C LEU A 117 2.35 17.56 -1.54
N MET A 118 2.13 17.15 -2.79
CA MET A 118 3.08 17.45 -3.86
C MET A 118 3.27 18.95 -4.01
N GLU A 119 2.19 19.73 -4.12
CA GLU A 119 2.29 21.17 -4.35
C GLU A 119 3.01 21.92 -3.24
N GLN A 120 2.79 21.55 -1.97
CA GLN A 120 3.46 22.19 -0.83
C GLN A 120 4.95 21.83 -0.73
N ASN A 121 5.36 20.66 -1.20
CA ASN A 121 6.71 20.13 -0.99
C ASN A 121 7.50 19.97 -2.30
N LYS A 122 6.97 20.42 -3.45
CA LYS A 122 7.52 20.10 -4.78
C LYS A 122 8.96 20.53 -5.00
N ASP A 123 9.38 21.60 -4.33
CA ASP A 123 10.73 22.16 -4.43
C ASP A 123 11.60 21.82 -3.21
N GLU A 124 11.07 21.04 -2.26
CA GLU A 124 11.80 20.52 -1.11
C GLU A 124 12.55 19.24 -1.48
N ASP A 125 13.73 19.07 -0.89
CA ASP A 125 14.56 17.89 -1.10
C ASP A 125 13.99 16.67 -0.34
N ILE A 126 14.07 15.51 -0.98
CA ILE A 126 13.74 14.22 -0.33
C ILE A 126 15.01 13.46 0.07
N LEU A 127 14.83 12.42 0.88
CA LEU A 127 15.92 11.56 1.31
C LEU A 127 16.62 10.90 0.11
N VAL A 128 17.94 11.01 0.04
CA VAL A 128 18.76 10.47 -1.07
C VAL A 128 18.52 8.98 -1.31
N SER A 129 18.32 8.19 -0.25
CA SER A 129 18.04 6.75 -0.35
C SER A 129 16.70 6.41 -1.04
N ARG A 130 15.83 7.41 -1.23
CA ARG A 130 14.55 7.30 -1.93
C ARG A 130 14.58 7.87 -3.35
N CYS A 131 15.67 8.51 -3.74
CA CYS A 131 15.82 9.04 -5.08
C CYS A 131 15.96 7.91 -6.11
N HIS A 132 15.40 8.11 -7.29
CA HIS A 132 15.59 7.26 -8.44
C HIS A 132 16.89 7.66 -9.17
N ASP A 133 17.67 6.67 -9.60
CA ASP A 133 19.05 6.90 -10.06
C ASP A 133 19.12 7.62 -11.43
N SER A 134 17.99 7.71 -12.14
CA SER A 134 17.90 8.42 -13.43
C SER A 134 17.89 9.94 -13.32
N ASP A 135 17.74 10.51 -12.12
CA ASP A 135 17.64 11.94 -11.91
C ASP A 135 18.47 12.38 -10.70
N SER A 136 19.44 13.26 -10.93
CA SER A 136 20.37 13.73 -9.88
C SER A 136 19.76 14.79 -8.97
N ALA A 137 18.64 15.41 -9.35
CA ALA A 137 18.00 16.45 -8.55
C ALA A 137 17.20 15.85 -7.38
N LEU A 138 17.40 16.33 -6.17
CA LEU A 138 16.79 15.76 -4.96
C LEU A 138 15.36 16.24 -4.71
N THR A 139 14.87 17.23 -5.45
CA THR A 139 13.56 17.83 -5.19
C THR A 139 12.42 16.84 -5.44
N LEU A 140 11.38 16.92 -4.61
CA LEU A 140 10.22 16.03 -4.70
C LEU A 140 9.65 15.98 -6.12
N ARG A 141 9.47 17.13 -6.79
CA ARG A 141 8.94 17.20 -8.16
C ARG A 141 9.74 16.34 -9.13
N ARG A 142 11.07 16.41 -9.05
CA ARG A 142 11.98 15.68 -9.93
C ARG A 142 11.91 14.19 -9.64
N GLN A 143 11.92 13.83 -8.35
CA GLN A 143 11.92 12.43 -7.92
C GLN A 143 10.56 11.74 -8.14
N VAL A 144 9.45 12.44 -7.95
CA VAL A 144 8.11 11.95 -8.34
C VAL A 144 8.09 11.63 -9.84
N ASN A 145 8.58 12.54 -10.68
CA ASN A 145 8.61 12.34 -12.12
C ASN A 145 9.59 11.24 -12.55
N ALA A 146 10.73 11.10 -11.89
CA ALA A 146 11.67 10.01 -12.16
C ALA A 146 11.06 8.64 -11.86
N TRP A 147 10.39 8.49 -10.71
CA TRP A 147 9.68 7.27 -10.35
C TRP A 147 8.45 7.01 -11.23
N LEU A 148 7.67 8.03 -11.57
CA LEU A 148 6.55 7.91 -12.49
C LEU A 148 7.01 7.40 -13.86
N LYS A 149 8.08 7.97 -14.44
CA LYS A 149 8.66 7.51 -15.71
C LYS A 149 9.16 6.07 -15.63
N TYR A 150 9.73 5.68 -14.49
CA TYR A 150 10.13 4.31 -14.26
C TYR A 150 8.90 3.40 -14.29
N ILE A 151 7.91 3.63 -13.43
CA ILE A 151 6.75 2.73 -13.29
C ILE A 151 5.85 2.74 -14.54
N LEU A 152 5.63 3.92 -15.13
CA LEU A 152 4.77 4.18 -16.28
C LEU A 152 5.60 4.95 -17.31
N PRO A 153 6.13 4.28 -18.35
CA PRO A 153 7.00 4.90 -19.34
C PRO A 153 6.41 6.21 -19.89
N ASN A 154 7.26 7.24 -19.92
CA ASN A 154 6.96 8.60 -20.40
C ASN A 154 5.98 9.41 -19.55
N ALA A 155 5.52 8.89 -18.41
CA ALA A 155 4.58 9.61 -17.57
C ALA A 155 5.25 10.66 -16.68
N GLU A 156 4.59 11.80 -16.56
CA GLU A 156 4.97 12.87 -15.64
C GLU A 156 3.73 13.50 -15.00
N ALA A 157 3.89 14.04 -13.81
CA ALA A 157 2.89 14.76 -13.05
C ALA A 157 3.40 16.15 -12.64
N ASP A 158 2.48 17.10 -12.55
CA ASP A 158 2.70 18.43 -12.01
C ASP A 158 1.45 18.92 -11.29
N THR A 159 1.62 19.84 -10.34
CA THR A 159 0.54 20.40 -9.53
C THR A 159 0.56 21.92 -9.57
N ARG A 160 -0.62 22.53 -9.39
CA ARG A 160 -0.76 23.98 -9.27
C ARG A 160 -1.85 24.33 -8.29
N ASN A 161 -1.58 25.29 -7.41
CA ASN A 161 -2.65 25.91 -6.62
C ASN A 161 -3.65 26.63 -7.53
N ILE A 162 -4.93 26.57 -7.16
CA ILE A 162 -5.98 27.35 -7.82
C ILE A 162 -6.15 28.66 -7.05
N ASP A 163 -5.84 29.79 -7.71
CA ASP A 163 -5.95 31.11 -7.07
C ASP A 163 -7.35 31.34 -6.49
N LYS A 164 -7.40 31.84 -5.25
CA LYS A 164 -8.64 32.17 -4.51
C LYS A 164 -9.54 30.97 -4.20
N ALA A 165 -9.10 29.74 -4.47
CA ALA A 165 -9.74 28.53 -4.01
C ALA A 165 -8.76 27.71 -3.16
N SER A 166 -9.22 27.14 -2.05
CA SER A 166 -8.41 26.23 -1.23
C SER A 166 -8.32 24.84 -1.89
N LEU A 167 -7.84 24.79 -3.13
CA LEU A 167 -7.86 23.63 -4.01
C LEU A 167 -6.56 23.54 -4.82
N VAL A 168 -6.16 22.31 -5.13
CA VAL A 168 -4.98 22.03 -5.96
C VAL A 168 -5.40 21.27 -7.22
N GLN A 169 -4.89 21.70 -8.36
CA GLN A 169 -5.10 21.04 -9.64
C GLN A 169 -3.92 20.11 -9.95
N LEU A 170 -4.24 18.88 -10.36
CA LEU A 170 -3.27 17.88 -10.80
C LEU A 170 -3.25 17.80 -12.33
N PHE A 171 -2.06 17.67 -12.90
CA PHE A 171 -1.84 17.51 -14.33
C PHE A 171 -0.92 16.33 -14.61
N PHE A 172 -1.10 15.70 -15.76
CA PHE A 172 -0.23 14.65 -16.25
C PHE A 172 0.19 14.87 -17.72
N ARG A 173 1.30 14.26 -18.14
CA ARG A 173 1.72 14.17 -19.55
C ARG A 173 2.42 12.84 -19.81
N ASN A 174 2.41 12.37 -21.07
CA ASN A 174 2.81 10.99 -21.44
C ASN A 174 3.95 10.90 -22.48
N ASP A 175 4.68 11.97 -22.73
CA ASP A 175 5.77 11.99 -23.73
C ASP A 175 6.73 13.19 -23.56
N GLY A 176 6.63 13.95 -22.47
CA GLY A 176 7.46 15.14 -22.20
C GLY A 176 7.30 16.32 -23.16
N ILE A 177 6.63 16.13 -24.30
CA ILE A 177 6.47 17.11 -25.39
C ILE A 177 5.01 17.58 -25.49
N SER A 178 4.06 16.71 -25.17
CA SER A 178 2.64 17.02 -25.18
C SER A 178 2.24 18.01 -24.08
N GLU A 179 1.15 18.70 -24.34
CA GLU A 179 0.49 19.55 -23.37
C GLU A 179 0.09 18.79 -22.12
N TRP A 180 0.17 19.47 -20.98
CA TRP A 180 -0.36 18.99 -19.71
C TRP A 180 -1.86 18.69 -19.84
N ARG A 181 -2.24 17.45 -19.50
CA ARG A 181 -3.61 16.96 -19.56
C ARG A 181 -4.18 16.78 -18.17
N ARG A 182 -5.50 16.91 -18.09
CA ARG A 182 -6.27 16.61 -16.89
C ARG A 182 -6.30 15.10 -16.62
N PRO A 183 -6.37 14.67 -15.35
CA PRO A 183 -6.55 13.27 -14.96
C PRO A 183 -7.73 12.57 -15.68
N ALA A 184 -8.82 13.29 -15.96
CA ALA A 184 -9.97 12.78 -16.73
C ALA A 184 -9.62 12.29 -18.15
N ASN A 185 -8.54 12.82 -18.72
CA ASN A 185 -8.10 12.54 -20.09
C ASN A 185 -6.89 11.59 -20.13
N ILE A 186 -6.60 10.89 -19.02
CA ILE A 186 -5.49 9.95 -18.91
C ILE A 186 -5.95 8.63 -18.26
N GLY A 187 -5.17 7.56 -18.47
CA GLY A 187 -5.49 6.24 -17.90
C GLY A 187 -5.38 6.22 -16.38
N TYR A 188 -6.25 5.42 -15.73
CA TYR A 188 -6.33 5.29 -14.27
C TYR A 188 -5.04 4.82 -13.59
N GLY A 189 -4.14 4.14 -14.32
CA GLY A 189 -2.86 3.70 -13.76
C GLY A 189 -2.04 4.85 -13.15
N LEU A 190 -2.06 6.03 -13.78
CA LEU A 190 -1.32 7.19 -13.26
C LEU A 190 -1.93 7.77 -11.99
N THR A 191 -3.24 7.94 -11.98
CA THR A 191 -3.95 8.50 -10.83
C THR A 191 -3.92 7.56 -9.63
N TYR A 192 -3.80 6.26 -9.86
CA TYR A 192 -3.71 5.25 -8.80
C TYR A 192 -2.29 5.14 -8.22
N VAL A 193 -1.25 5.25 -9.06
CA VAL A 193 0.15 5.19 -8.61
C VAL A 193 0.61 6.48 -7.96
N PHE A 194 0.16 7.63 -8.44
CA PHE A 194 0.55 8.94 -7.94
C PHE A 194 0.53 9.07 -6.40
N PRO A 195 -0.59 8.79 -5.69
CA PRO A 195 -0.62 8.89 -4.23
C PRO A 195 0.33 7.92 -3.52
N ILE A 196 0.61 6.75 -4.11
CA ILE A 196 1.56 5.77 -3.56
C ILE A 196 2.98 6.34 -3.61
N ILE A 197 3.36 6.97 -4.72
CA ILE A 197 4.66 7.61 -4.88
C ILE A 197 4.81 8.75 -3.88
N ILE A 198 3.83 9.65 -3.79
CA ILE A 198 3.86 10.79 -2.85
C ILE A 198 4.01 10.29 -1.40
N ALA A 199 3.21 9.30 -1.00
CA ALA A 199 3.28 8.75 0.35
C ALA A 199 4.65 8.11 0.65
N GLY A 200 5.21 7.37 -0.30
CA GLY A 200 6.52 6.73 -0.13
C GLY A 200 7.67 7.73 -0.03
N LEU A 201 7.70 8.72 -0.93
CA LEU A 201 8.79 9.71 -0.98
C LEU A 201 8.78 10.63 0.25
N LEU A 202 7.60 11.05 0.71
CA LEU A 202 7.44 11.93 1.87
C LEU A 202 7.47 11.19 3.23
N ALA A 203 7.41 9.86 3.24
CA ALA A 203 7.30 9.10 4.49
C ALA A 203 8.37 9.47 5.53
N LYS A 204 8.06 9.46 6.83
CA LYS A 204 9.07 9.60 7.89
C LYS A 204 9.74 8.26 8.17
N GLU A 205 10.97 8.25 8.65
CA GLU A 205 11.63 7.01 9.07
C GLU A 205 10.80 6.32 10.17
N GLY A 206 10.63 5.00 10.07
CA GLY A 206 9.79 4.22 10.98
C GLY A 206 8.28 4.31 10.73
N GLN A 207 7.84 5.18 9.82
CA GLN A 207 6.43 5.32 9.44
C GLN A 207 5.89 4.04 8.82
N ILE A 208 4.62 3.74 9.09
CA ILE A 208 3.92 2.59 8.53
C ILE A 208 3.12 3.02 7.31
N LEU A 209 3.46 2.47 6.15
CA LEU A 209 2.73 2.68 4.89
C LEU A 209 2.01 1.38 4.51
N VAL A 210 0.68 1.41 4.54
CA VAL A 210 -0.18 0.29 4.15
C VAL A 210 -0.84 0.60 2.82
N ILE A 211 -0.67 -0.29 1.84
CA ILE A 211 -1.18 -0.11 0.50
C ILE A 211 -1.99 -1.34 0.11
N ASP A 212 -3.22 -1.09 -0.30
CA ASP A 212 -4.16 -2.09 -0.77
C ASP A 212 -4.21 -2.09 -2.29
N SER A 213 -3.97 -3.26 -2.91
CA SER A 213 -3.92 -3.46 -4.37
C SER A 213 -3.16 -2.35 -5.12
N PRO A 214 -1.83 -2.17 -4.90
CA PRO A 214 -1.01 -1.21 -5.65
C PRO A 214 -1.00 -1.47 -7.16
N GLU A 215 -1.30 -2.70 -7.60
CA GLU A 215 -1.36 -3.12 -9.00
C GLU A 215 -2.58 -2.60 -9.77
N ALA A 216 -3.59 -2.07 -9.09
CA ALA A 216 -4.86 -1.71 -9.70
C ALA A 216 -4.66 -0.73 -10.88
N HIS A 217 -5.21 -1.11 -12.04
CA HIS A 217 -5.09 -0.39 -13.33
C HIS A 217 -3.68 -0.28 -13.92
N LEU A 218 -2.70 -1.01 -13.41
CA LEU A 218 -1.36 -1.08 -13.99
C LEU A 218 -1.19 -2.27 -14.93
N HIS A 219 -0.44 -2.05 -16.01
CA HIS A 219 0.11 -3.14 -16.82
C HIS A 219 1.15 -3.94 -16.01
N PRO A 220 1.39 -5.22 -16.35
CA PRO A 220 2.37 -6.08 -15.67
C PRO A 220 3.73 -5.44 -15.37
N LEU A 221 4.28 -4.69 -16.33
CA LEU A 221 5.53 -3.97 -16.16
C LEU A 221 5.46 -2.95 -15.00
N GLY A 222 4.40 -2.15 -14.96
CA GLY A 222 4.19 -1.16 -13.89
C GLY A 222 3.95 -1.82 -12.54
N GLN A 223 3.28 -2.97 -12.50
CA GLN A 223 3.10 -3.77 -11.29
C GLN A 223 4.45 -4.25 -10.74
N SER A 224 5.35 -4.76 -11.58
CA SER A 224 6.68 -5.14 -11.11
C SER A 224 7.47 -3.93 -10.60
N ARG A 225 7.44 -2.82 -11.33
CA ARG A 225 8.20 -1.61 -10.98
C ARG A 225 7.70 -0.89 -9.73
N ILE A 226 6.39 -0.90 -9.44
CA ILE A 226 5.89 -0.35 -8.17
C ILE A 226 6.31 -1.25 -6.99
N GLY A 227 6.45 -2.57 -7.20
CA GLY A 227 7.06 -3.47 -6.20
C GLY A 227 8.52 -3.11 -5.89
N GLU A 228 9.29 -2.72 -6.90
CA GLU A 228 10.67 -2.24 -6.71
C GLU A 228 10.74 -0.90 -5.98
N PHE A 229 9.88 0.05 -6.38
CA PHE A 229 9.74 1.34 -5.69
C PHE A 229 9.48 1.15 -4.19
N LEU A 230 8.48 0.32 -3.85
CA LEU A 230 8.09 0.05 -2.47
C LEU A 230 9.18 -0.69 -1.69
N SER A 231 9.97 -1.54 -2.35
CA SER A 231 11.15 -2.18 -1.77
C SER A 231 12.24 -1.16 -1.42
N LYS A 232 12.49 -0.17 -2.29
CA LYS A 232 13.42 0.93 -2.03
C LYS A 232 12.92 1.80 -0.87
N MET A 233 11.62 2.10 -0.80
CA MET A 233 11.03 2.81 0.34
C MET A 233 11.21 2.03 1.64
N ALA A 234 10.97 0.72 1.63
CA ALA A 234 11.17 -0.13 2.80
C ALA A 234 12.63 -0.15 3.26
N ASN A 235 13.58 -0.22 2.33
CA ASN A 235 15.00 -0.17 2.68
C ASN A 235 15.44 1.20 3.23
N SER A 236 14.74 2.29 2.88
CA SER A 236 14.96 3.63 3.44
C SER A 236 14.40 3.84 4.86
N GLY A 237 13.91 2.78 5.52
CA GLY A 237 13.42 2.83 6.90
C GLY A 237 11.90 2.94 7.05
N VAL A 238 11.14 2.90 5.94
CA VAL A 238 9.68 2.85 5.98
C VAL A 238 9.21 1.41 6.25
N LYS A 239 8.17 1.23 7.06
CA LYS A 239 7.52 -0.08 7.26
C LYS A 239 6.41 -0.23 6.22
N VAL A 240 6.68 -0.98 5.15
CA VAL A 240 5.75 -1.10 4.01
C VAL A 240 4.92 -2.37 4.10
N ILE A 241 3.60 -2.22 3.98
CA ILE A 241 2.64 -3.31 4.05
C ILE A 241 1.84 -3.29 2.77
N ILE A 242 1.92 -4.37 2.00
CA ILE A 242 1.24 -4.48 0.72
C ILE A 242 0.23 -5.62 0.80
N GLU A 243 -1.00 -5.33 0.44
CA GLU A 243 -2.00 -6.29 0.00
C GLU A 243 -1.94 -6.35 -1.53
N THR A 244 -1.75 -7.53 -2.12
CA THR A 244 -1.64 -7.67 -3.58
C THR A 244 -1.98 -9.07 -4.09
N HIS A 245 -2.79 -9.13 -5.14
CA HIS A 245 -3.11 -10.35 -5.90
C HIS A 245 -2.19 -10.51 -7.11
N SER A 246 -1.21 -9.64 -7.27
CA SER A 246 -0.29 -9.62 -8.39
C SER A 246 0.99 -10.40 -8.09
N ASP A 247 1.25 -11.42 -8.90
CA ASP A 247 2.54 -12.09 -8.98
C ASP A 247 3.64 -11.14 -9.47
N HIS A 248 3.31 -10.20 -10.36
CA HIS A 248 4.24 -9.18 -10.84
C HIS A 248 4.74 -8.26 -9.72
N ILE A 249 3.88 -7.85 -8.78
CA ILE A 249 4.31 -7.08 -7.58
C ILE A 249 5.34 -7.88 -6.79
N LEU A 250 5.06 -9.16 -6.51
CA LEU A 250 6.02 -10.01 -5.80
C LEU A 250 7.32 -10.14 -6.59
N ASN A 251 7.25 -10.33 -7.90
CA ASN A 251 8.43 -10.41 -8.75
C ASN A 251 9.26 -9.13 -8.70
N GLY A 252 8.63 -7.95 -8.63
CA GLY A 252 9.33 -6.68 -8.37
C GLY A 252 10.11 -6.66 -7.05
N VAL A 253 9.51 -7.19 -5.98
CA VAL A 253 10.19 -7.34 -4.67
C VAL A 253 11.34 -8.35 -4.76
N ARG A 254 11.12 -9.50 -5.42
CA ARG A 254 12.15 -10.53 -5.62
C ARG A 254 13.33 -10.00 -6.43
N LEU A 255 13.07 -9.25 -7.50
CA LEU A 255 14.09 -8.57 -8.28
C LEU A 255 14.85 -7.55 -7.43
N SER A 256 14.17 -6.81 -6.54
CA SER A 256 14.82 -5.87 -5.62
C SER A 256 15.77 -6.58 -4.64
N VAL A 257 15.41 -7.77 -4.16
CA VAL A 257 16.30 -8.60 -3.34
C VAL A 257 17.51 -9.07 -4.15
N ASN A 258 17.26 -9.65 -5.33
CA ASN A 258 18.32 -10.14 -6.22
C ASN A 258 19.31 -9.03 -6.64
N ASN A 259 18.79 -7.82 -6.87
CA ASN A 259 19.57 -6.63 -7.21
C ASN A 259 20.19 -5.93 -5.99
N ARG A 260 20.04 -6.49 -4.78
CA ARG A 260 20.57 -5.96 -3.51
C ARG A 260 20.05 -4.58 -3.13
N VAL A 261 18.88 -4.19 -3.65
CA VAL A 261 18.17 -2.95 -3.27
C VAL A 261 17.63 -3.07 -1.85
N ILE A 262 17.15 -4.25 -1.47
CA ILE A 262 16.71 -4.60 -0.11
C ILE A 262 17.26 -5.97 0.25
N SER A 263 17.65 -6.15 1.52
CA SER A 263 18.12 -7.45 1.99
C SER A 263 16.95 -8.42 2.21
N SER A 264 17.16 -9.71 1.95
CA SER A 264 16.11 -10.73 2.06
C SER A 264 15.53 -10.85 3.48
N ASP A 265 16.33 -10.59 4.53
CA ASP A 265 15.87 -10.59 5.93
C ASP A 265 14.87 -9.46 6.25
N LYS A 266 14.81 -8.41 5.42
CA LYS A 266 13.85 -7.33 5.55
C LYS A 266 12.53 -7.62 4.83
N VAL A 267 12.40 -8.73 4.10
CA VAL A 267 11.21 -9.05 3.31
C VAL A 267 10.43 -10.18 3.96
N GLY A 268 9.12 -9.98 4.14
CA GLY A 268 8.17 -11.00 4.55
C GLY A 268 7.23 -11.35 3.41
N ILE A 269 6.82 -12.60 3.32
CA ILE A 269 5.79 -13.03 2.38
C ILE A 269 4.81 -13.92 3.12
N HIS A 270 3.53 -13.59 3.05
CA HIS A 270 2.48 -14.35 3.70
C HIS A 270 1.36 -14.67 2.70
N PHE A 271 1.15 -15.95 2.43
CA PHE A 271 0.09 -16.46 1.60
C PHE A 271 -1.04 -17.02 2.46
N PHE A 272 -2.29 -16.74 2.08
CA PHE A 272 -3.47 -17.09 2.86
C PHE A 272 -4.29 -18.05 2.00
N GLU A 273 -4.29 -19.31 2.40
CA GLU A 273 -5.00 -20.38 1.69
C GLU A 273 -6.20 -20.82 2.51
N LYS A 274 -7.27 -21.23 1.82
CA LYS A 274 -8.43 -21.82 2.47
C LYS A 274 -8.24 -23.33 2.46
N ASN A 275 -8.22 -23.95 3.64
CA ASN A 275 -8.13 -25.40 3.72
C ASN A 275 -9.48 -26.02 3.33
N ASN A 276 -9.50 -26.78 2.24
CA ASN A 276 -10.72 -27.40 1.71
C ASN A 276 -11.34 -28.44 2.66
N SER A 277 -10.57 -28.98 3.61
CA SER A 277 -11.06 -30.02 4.52
C SER A 277 -11.76 -29.50 5.77
N ASP A 278 -11.35 -28.34 6.32
CA ASP A 278 -11.89 -27.82 7.59
C ASP A 278 -12.38 -26.37 7.54
N ASN A 279 -12.41 -25.77 6.34
CA ASN A 279 -12.87 -24.40 6.10
C ASN A 279 -12.09 -23.34 6.90
N LYS A 280 -10.93 -23.68 7.48
CA LYS A 280 -10.04 -22.75 8.18
C LYS A 280 -9.04 -22.13 7.21
N THR A 281 -8.65 -20.89 7.50
CA THR A 281 -7.57 -20.21 6.76
C THR A 281 -6.23 -20.70 7.28
N ARG A 282 -5.40 -21.27 6.39
CA ARG A 282 -4.00 -21.57 6.67
C ARG A 282 -3.14 -20.43 6.11
N ILE A 283 -2.10 -20.08 6.87
CA ILE A 283 -1.13 -19.07 6.47
C ILE A 283 0.17 -19.79 6.15
N VAL A 284 0.60 -19.68 4.90
CA VAL A 284 1.89 -20.14 4.41
C VAL A 284 2.82 -18.93 4.38
N SER A 285 4.08 -19.07 4.77
CA SER A 285 4.99 -17.93 4.89
C SER A 285 6.33 -18.24 4.22
N PRO A 286 6.37 -18.24 2.87
CA PRO A 286 7.58 -18.55 2.14
C PRO A 286 8.72 -17.63 2.56
N GLN A 287 9.90 -18.20 2.74
CA GLN A 287 11.13 -17.43 2.95
C GLN A 287 11.74 -17.08 1.61
N ILE A 288 12.32 -15.88 1.51
CA ILE A 288 13.03 -15.42 0.34
C ILE A 288 14.54 -15.48 0.59
N ASP A 289 15.30 -16.04 -0.35
CA ASP A 289 16.77 -16.08 -0.27
C ASP A 289 17.41 -14.80 -0.86
N SER A 290 18.75 -14.70 -0.82
CA SER A 290 19.49 -13.55 -1.35
C SER A 290 19.42 -13.39 -2.87
N HIS A 291 18.99 -14.41 -3.60
CA HIS A 291 18.80 -14.38 -5.06
C HIS A 291 17.32 -14.13 -5.43
N GLY A 292 16.45 -13.91 -4.44
CA GLY A 292 15.03 -13.70 -4.65
C GLY A 292 14.24 -14.99 -4.92
N ASN A 293 14.79 -16.18 -4.65
CA ASN A 293 14.05 -17.43 -4.74
C ASN A 293 13.18 -17.64 -3.49
N LEU A 294 12.03 -18.28 -3.67
CA LEU A 294 11.13 -18.63 -2.59
C LEU A 294 11.37 -20.07 -2.14
N SER A 295 11.33 -20.30 -0.82
CA SER A 295 11.49 -21.64 -0.22
C SER A 295 10.36 -22.59 -0.61
N GLU A 296 9.18 -22.05 -0.86
CA GLU A 296 7.98 -22.79 -1.27
C GLU A 296 7.13 -21.91 -2.20
N TRP A 297 6.47 -22.54 -3.16
CA TRP A 297 5.54 -21.89 -4.07
C TRP A 297 4.11 -22.31 -3.69
N PRO A 298 3.29 -21.39 -3.16
CA PRO A 298 1.89 -21.69 -2.87
C PRO A 298 1.13 -22.11 -4.13
N ASP A 299 0.38 -23.20 -4.03
CA ASP A 299 -0.45 -23.72 -5.12
C ASP A 299 -1.58 -22.74 -5.51
N GLY A 300 -1.86 -22.66 -6.80
CA GLY A 300 -2.98 -21.89 -7.36
C GLY A 300 -2.77 -20.37 -7.37
N PHE A 301 -1.52 -19.92 -7.25
CA PHE A 301 -1.19 -18.50 -7.36
C PHE A 301 -0.05 -18.30 -8.35
N PHE A 302 1.21 -18.46 -7.92
CA PHE A 302 2.37 -18.18 -8.77
C PHE A 302 2.67 -19.29 -9.78
N ASP A 303 2.39 -20.52 -9.38
CA ASP A 303 2.50 -21.73 -10.18
C ASP A 303 1.43 -21.81 -11.28
N GLN A 304 0.34 -21.03 -11.17
CA GLN A 304 -0.78 -21.11 -12.10
C GLN A 304 -0.39 -20.69 -13.52
N SER A 305 0.39 -19.61 -13.66
CA SER A 305 0.88 -19.17 -14.97
C SER A 305 1.80 -20.21 -15.62
N ASP A 306 2.68 -20.85 -14.84
CA ASP A 306 3.57 -21.91 -15.32
C ASP A 306 2.77 -23.18 -15.69
N LYS A 307 1.78 -23.56 -14.87
CA LYS A 307 0.85 -24.66 -15.15
C LYS A 307 0.08 -24.41 -16.44
N ASP A 308 -0.39 -23.20 -16.67
CA ASP A 308 -1.14 -22.85 -17.88
C ASP A 308 -0.24 -22.75 -19.11
N LEU A 309 0.98 -22.23 -18.96
CA LEU A 309 1.99 -22.27 -20.03
C LEU A 309 2.32 -23.71 -20.41
N GLY A 310 2.53 -24.59 -19.43
CA GLY A 310 2.74 -26.03 -19.62
C GLY A 310 1.66 -26.65 -20.51
N LYS A 311 0.39 -26.39 -20.19
CA LYS A 311 -0.74 -26.86 -21.00
C LYS A 311 -0.74 -26.27 -22.42
N LEU A 312 -0.40 -24.99 -22.57
CA LEU A 312 -0.35 -24.34 -23.89
C LEU A 312 0.78 -24.89 -24.77
N ILE A 313 1.90 -25.30 -24.18
CA ILE A 313 3.04 -25.89 -24.90
C ILE A 313 2.95 -27.42 -25.03
N GLY A 314 1.88 -28.04 -24.50
CA GLY A 314 1.62 -29.48 -24.61
C GLY A 314 2.44 -30.36 -23.66
N TRP A 315 2.85 -29.81 -22.51
CA TRP A 315 3.50 -30.54 -21.42
C TRP A 315 2.49 -30.98 -20.37
#